data_AF-A0A3D4A2E6-F1
#
_entry.id   AF-A0A3D4A2E6-F1
#
_cell.length_a   1.000
_cell.length_b   1.000
_cell.length_c   1.000
_cell.angle_alpha   90.00
_cell.angle_beta   90.00
_cell.angle_gamma   90.00
#
_symmetry.space_group_name_H-M   'P 1'
#
loop_
_entity.id
_entity.type
_entity.pdbx_description
1 polymer ?
#
loop_
_entity_poly.entity_id
_entity_poly.type
_entity_poly.pdbx_seq_one_letter_code
_entity_poly.pdbx_strand_id
1 'polypeptide(L)'
;MLTQQKHKTQENSHKSFMYRITAGLVTAVLLTHASGCNLPIPFTDDKQLEDIIPGSGDDEKKRHRIDELTVPVGLNFMKVESVALVTNLEGTGSEPPTGLQRNLLTDDMKTHSVENTNELLASPNTSLVLVRSYLPPGVQKGDPIDVEVLTPSHSKTTSLRSGWLLKTRMREVTLINNSIHSAHVSALVEGPILPQSLFKGTGDPTFETRGVILGRGESRYSRPLGLAVRPDFKSVKTSTRIAGAINQRFHKFGTSKRVGIANPTRDNFIELELVNAYRRNVPRFLNVIQAINVGESQAERINRLQVLEAKLLEPTSAKNAALELEAIGKDSVRILMSGLQSSDPEVRFYSAEALAYMDIQEAATPLGAIAETHIEFRWYALNALSAMADMSALDALSGLLDSDSAETRYGAFRALYERSPDSPYIRGEGLSDFNFYSIPVKSRPMVHLSMSRRPEIVVFGGDIRIQPKDFLYASKQIMINPTADGQLRVSHFQPGKQDLFATCDTRVASLVKAIATVGGGYSDIVQCMNNAKSAGAINAEVFVGARPRPAWSYDRERSADNSTREFTNANPEVGSSDDSSGFIGSDPIAAIPEQGNALAPASAVEPEQEEVLTDQSYTPTFD
;
A
#
# COMPACT_ATOMS: atom_id res chain seq x y z
N MET A 1 -55.79 -6.48 14.40
CA MET A 1 -57.01 -7.30 14.22
C MET A 1 -56.68 -8.45 13.27
N LEU A 2 -57.18 -9.66 13.55
CA LEU A 2 -57.60 -10.71 12.58
C LEU A 2 -56.63 -11.06 11.40
N THR A 3 -56.18 -12.31 11.17
CA THR A 3 -56.57 -13.60 11.75
C THR A 3 -55.45 -14.65 11.56
N GLN A 4 -55.16 -15.47 12.57
CA GLN A 4 -54.48 -16.76 12.37
C GLN A 4 -55.51 -17.85 12.05
N GLN A 5 -55.16 -18.81 11.18
CA GLN A 5 -55.40 -20.27 11.34
C GLN A 5 -55.61 -20.98 9.98
N LYS A 6 -54.80 -22.02 9.73
CA LYS A 6 -55.28 -23.26 9.11
C LYS A 6 -54.48 -24.46 9.65
N HIS A 7 -55.24 -25.45 10.08
CA HIS A 7 -54.95 -26.80 10.59
C HIS A 7 -53.74 -27.52 9.95
N LYS A 8 -52.97 -28.41 10.61
CA LYS A 8 -53.12 -29.30 11.80
C LYS A 8 -53.90 -30.63 11.61
N THR A 9 -53.16 -31.67 11.21
CA THR A 9 -53.25 -33.14 11.49
C THR A 9 -52.02 -33.77 10.78
N GLN A 10 -51.34 -34.86 11.17
CA GLN A 10 -51.38 -35.86 12.26
C GLN A 10 -49.94 -36.47 12.37
N GLU A 11 -49.48 -37.32 13.30
CA GLU A 11 -50.09 -38.04 14.44
C GLU A 11 -49.12 -38.01 15.65
N ASN A 12 -48.53 -39.14 16.06
CA ASN A 12 -47.76 -39.34 17.30
C ASN A 12 -46.67 -40.42 17.19
N SER A 13 -45.57 -40.25 17.94
CA SER A 13 -44.87 -41.24 18.83
C SER A 13 -43.42 -40.83 19.13
N HIS A 14 -42.76 -41.22 20.23
CA HIS A 14 -43.19 -41.84 21.50
C HIS A 14 -42.40 -41.18 22.65
N LYS A 15 -43.06 -40.78 23.76
CA LYS A 15 -42.40 -40.44 25.05
C LYS A 15 -43.33 -40.75 26.24
N SER A 16 -43.14 -41.90 26.91
CA SER A 16 -43.84 -42.25 28.17
C SER A 16 -43.26 -43.50 28.84
N PHE A 17 -42.09 -43.39 29.49
CA PHE A 17 -41.52 -44.31 30.51
C PHE A 17 -40.18 -43.69 30.97
N MET A 18 -39.76 -43.59 32.23
CA MET A 18 -40.40 -43.84 33.54
C MET A 18 -39.80 -42.87 34.56
N TYR A 19 -40.54 -42.58 35.64
CA TYR A 19 -40.07 -41.80 36.80
C TYR A 19 -40.26 -42.66 38.06
N ARG A 20 -39.44 -42.39 39.10
CA ARG A 20 -39.46 -42.93 40.49
C ARG A 20 -38.45 -44.05 40.84
N ILE A 21 -37.69 -43.73 41.90
CA ILE A 21 -37.00 -44.52 42.97
C ILE A 21 -35.64 -43.85 43.20
N THR A 22 -35.22 -43.36 44.37
CA THR A 22 -35.84 -43.06 45.68
C THR A 22 -34.98 -41.98 46.38
N ALA A 23 -35.49 -41.32 47.43
CA ALA A 23 -34.79 -40.23 48.13
C ALA A 23 -34.09 -40.66 49.44
N GLY A 24 -33.18 -39.82 49.94
CA GLY A 24 -32.47 -39.95 51.24
C GLY A 24 -30.95 -40.16 51.08
N LEU A 25 -30.06 -39.61 51.91
CA LEU A 25 -30.22 -38.68 53.04
C LEU A 25 -28.93 -37.83 53.19
N VAL A 26 -29.00 -36.73 53.93
CA VAL A 26 -27.85 -35.85 54.27
C VAL A 26 -27.05 -36.43 55.45
N THR A 27 -25.83 -35.91 55.64
CA THR A 27 -25.03 -35.77 56.89
C THR A 27 -23.79 -36.65 57.08
N ALA A 28 -22.67 -35.94 57.22
CA ALA A 28 -21.35 -36.23 57.83
C ALA A 28 -21.06 -37.60 58.52
N VAL A 29 -19.79 -38.04 58.41
CA VAL A 29 -18.84 -38.06 59.55
C VAL A 29 -17.38 -38.24 59.06
N LEU A 30 -16.44 -37.74 59.86
CA LEU A 30 -14.99 -37.75 59.67
C LEU A 30 -14.31 -39.09 60.08
N LEU A 31 -13.02 -39.20 59.69
CA LEU A 31 -11.93 -39.99 60.31
C LEU A 31 -11.73 -41.50 59.98
N THR A 32 -10.76 -41.73 59.08
CA THR A 32 -9.49 -42.48 59.30
C THR A 32 -9.31 -43.97 58.96
N HIS A 33 -8.02 -44.25 58.66
CA HIS A 33 -7.26 -45.51 58.69
C HIS A 33 -7.25 -46.43 57.45
N ALA A 34 -6.35 -46.07 56.54
CA ALA A 34 -5.15 -46.86 56.18
C ALA A 34 -5.30 -48.33 55.74
N SER A 35 -4.97 -48.57 54.47
CA SER A 35 -4.20 -49.74 54.02
C SER A 35 -3.42 -49.34 52.77
N GLY A 36 -2.09 -49.37 52.85
CA GLY A 36 -1.20 -48.99 51.75
C GLY A 36 -0.73 -50.19 50.93
N CYS A 37 -0.50 -49.96 49.64
CA CYS A 37 0.36 -50.82 48.81
C CYS A 37 1.47 -49.94 48.22
N ASN A 38 2.70 -50.15 48.67
CA ASN A 38 3.88 -49.50 48.12
C ASN A 38 4.25 -50.13 46.77
N LEU A 39 4.47 -49.29 45.76
CA LEU A 39 5.35 -49.59 44.64
C LEU A 39 6.24 -48.34 44.41
N PRO A 40 7.58 -48.48 44.46
CA PRO A 40 8.47 -47.33 44.39
C PRO A 40 8.65 -46.89 42.93
N ILE A 41 7.89 -45.87 42.52
CA ILE A 41 8.29 -45.03 41.40
C ILE A 41 9.32 -44.03 41.98
N PRO A 42 10.53 -43.91 41.42
CA PRO A 42 11.48 -42.91 41.90
C PRO A 42 10.91 -41.52 41.62
N PHE A 43 10.75 -40.72 42.67
CA PHE A 43 10.43 -39.30 42.53
C PHE A 43 11.62 -38.61 41.83
N THR A 44 11.48 -38.34 40.54
CA THR A 44 12.12 -37.17 39.94
C THR A 44 11.55 -35.94 40.63
N ASP A 45 12.42 -35.05 41.12
CA ASP A 45 12.04 -33.75 41.67
C ASP A 45 11.01 -33.07 40.76
N ASP A 46 9.89 -32.58 41.30
CA ASP A 46 8.91 -31.80 40.51
C ASP A 46 9.58 -30.59 39.83
N LYS A 47 10.63 -30.03 40.46
CA LYS A 47 11.49 -28.98 39.88
C LYS A 47 12.20 -29.40 38.59
N GLN A 48 12.61 -30.66 38.47
CA GLN A 48 13.27 -31.15 37.25
C GLN A 48 12.25 -31.34 36.10
N LEU A 49 10.97 -31.54 36.41
CA LEU A 49 9.90 -31.51 35.40
C LEU A 49 9.55 -30.08 34.97
N GLU A 50 9.64 -29.09 35.88
CA GLU A 50 9.49 -27.67 35.53
C GLU A 50 10.61 -27.16 34.61
N ASP A 51 11.85 -27.65 34.75
CA ASP A 51 12.98 -27.31 33.87
C ASP A 51 12.92 -27.98 32.48
N ILE A 52 12.11 -29.03 32.30
CA ILE A 52 12.01 -29.79 31.04
C ILE A 52 10.91 -29.25 30.11
N ILE A 53 9.92 -28.52 30.64
CA ILE A 53 8.88 -27.87 29.84
C ILE A 53 9.24 -26.39 29.67
N PRO A 54 9.51 -25.89 28.44
CA PRO A 54 9.73 -24.46 28.25
C PRO A 54 8.47 -23.67 28.62
N GLY A 55 8.55 -22.92 29.73
CA GLY A 55 7.47 -22.09 30.25
C GLY A 55 6.85 -22.49 31.61
N SER A 56 7.45 -23.42 32.37
CA SER A 56 7.09 -23.68 33.78
C SER A 56 7.95 -22.89 34.79
N GLY A 57 7.48 -22.77 36.04
CA GLY A 57 8.22 -22.12 37.12
C GLY A 57 7.93 -20.62 37.30
N ASP A 58 8.87 -19.76 36.90
CA ASP A 58 8.95 -18.36 37.38
C ASP A 58 8.58 -17.26 36.37
N ASP A 59 8.49 -17.55 35.07
CA ASP A 59 8.11 -16.54 34.06
C ASP A 59 6.62 -16.16 34.12
N GLU A 60 5.80 -16.90 34.89
CA GLU A 60 4.35 -16.66 34.97
C GLU A 60 3.97 -15.25 35.45
N LYS A 61 4.80 -14.69 36.34
CA LYS A 61 4.58 -13.40 37.04
C LYS A 61 5.37 -12.24 36.44
N LYS A 62 6.27 -12.49 35.48
CA LYS A 62 7.04 -11.42 34.85
C LYS A 62 6.18 -10.66 33.85
N ARG A 63 6.18 -9.33 33.96
CA ARG A 63 5.64 -8.43 32.94
C ARG A 63 6.54 -8.56 31.70
N HIS A 64 5.96 -8.96 30.59
CA HIS A 64 6.64 -9.04 29.29
C HIS A 64 6.00 -8.13 28.27
N ARG A 65 6.80 -7.58 27.35
CA ARG A 65 6.32 -6.82 26.19
C ARG A 65 6.17 -7.76 24.98
N ILE A 66 5.21 -7.51 24.08
CA ILE A 66 4.87 -8.50 23.02
C ILE A 66 6.02 -8.71 22.02
N ASP A 67 6.90 -7.73 21.79
CA ASP A 67 8.13 -7.89 20.98
C ASP A 67 9.22 -8.77 21.62
N GLU A 68 9.28 -8.83 22.94
CA GLU A 68 10.14 -9.78 23.65
C GLU A 68 9.70 -11.22 23.35
N LEU A 69 8.38 -11.46 23.35
CA LEU A 69 7.78 -12.78 23.18
C LEU A 69 7.60 -13.21 21.71
N THR A 70 7.54 -12.27 20.77
CA THR A 70 7.10 -12.54 19.38
C THR A 70 7.88 -11.80 18.29
N VAL A 71 7.76 -12.31 17.06
CA VAL A 71 8.26 -11.69 15.83
C VAL A 71 7.09 -11.49 14.85
N PRO A 72 6.87 -10.30 14.27
CA PRO A 72 5.83 -10.07 13.29
C PRO A 72 6.06 -10.85 11.99
N VAL A 73 4.98 -11.33 11.39
CA VAL A 73 5.00 -12.10 10.13
C VAL A 73 4.00 -11.53 9.11
N GLY A 74 4.25 -11.80 7.83
CA GLY A 74 3.46 -11.26 6.71
C GLY A 74 3.87 -9.85 6.25
N LEU A 75 5.00 -9.34 6.74
CA LEU A 75 5.54 -8.00 6.46
C LEU A 75 6.27 -7.84 5.11
N ASN A 76 6.60 -8.93 4.42
CA ASN A 76 7.20 -8.88 3.08
C ASN A 76 6.15 -8.46 2.04
N PHE A 77 6.55 -7.76 0.98
CA PHE A 77 5.71 -7.64 -0.23
C PHE A 77 5.70 -8.98 -0.98
N MET A 78 4.55 -9.39 -1.48
CA MET A 78 4.41 -10.59 -2.31
C MET A 78 4.41 -10.18 -3.79
N LYS A 79 5.44 -10.60 -4.54
CA LYS A 79 5.54 -10.34 -5.98
C LYS A 79 4.58 -11.26 -6.73
N VAL A 80 3.72 -10.67 -7.56
CA VAL A 80 2.78 -11.40 -8.43
C VAL A 80 3.06 -11.05 -9.89
N GLU A 81 3.14 -12.06 -10.76
CA GLU A 81 3.47 -11.88 -12.18
C GLU A 81 2.58 -12.75 -13.08
N SER A 82 2.54 -12.40 -14.37
CA SER A 82 2.02 -13.24 -15.45
C SER A 82 2.59 -12.82 -16.80
N VAL A 83 2.46 -13.69 -17.79
CA VAL A 83 2.49 -13.31 -19.21
C VAL A 83 1.07 -12.92 -19.64
N ALA A 84 0.96 -11.93 -20.51
CA ALA A 84 -0.32 -11.39 -20.99
C ALA A 84 -0.26 -10.97 -22.45
N LEU A 85 -1.45 -10.72 -23.02
CA LEU A 85 -1.63 -10.17 -24.35
C LEU A 85 -2.21 -8.74 -24.26
N VAL A 86 -1.57 -7.82 -24.97
CA VAL A 86 -2.07 -6.46 -25.21
C VAL A 86 -2.65 -6.40 -26.61
N THR A 87 -3.77 -5.71 -26.75
CA THR A 87 -4.42 -5.39 -28.03
C THR A 87 -4.51 -3.88 -28.24
N ASN A 88 -5.02 -3.44 -29.41
CA ASN A 88 -5.22 -2.03 -29.75
C ASN A 88 -3.92 -1.20 -29.85
N LEU A 89 -2.82 -1.81 -30.30
CA LEU A 89 -1.52 -1.14 -30.44
C LEU A 89 -1.32 -0.33 -31.74
N GLU A 90 -2.34 -0.16 -32.58
CA GLU A 90 -2.29 0.72 -33.78
C GLU A 90 -1.06 0.49 -34.70
N GLY A 91 -0.67 -0.78 -34.88
CA GLY A 91 0.51 -1.16 -35.67
C GLY A 91 1.87 -1.04 -34.97
N THR A 92 1.91 -0.65 -33.69
CA THR A 92 3.17 -0.53 -32.90
C THR A 92 3.55 -1.81 -32.15
N GLY A 93 2.68 -2.83 -32.16
CA GLY A 93 2.92 -4.16 -31.61
C GLY A 93 3.81 -5.04 -32.49
N SER A 94 4.02 -6.29 -32.08
CA SER A 94 4.86 -7.24 -32.81
C SER A 94 4.59 -8.68 -32.42
N GLU A 95 4.85 -9.61 -33.35
CA GLU A 95 4.85 -11.04 -33.05
C GLU A 95 5.75 -11.37 -31.85
N PRO A 96 5.28 -12.16 -30.86
CA PRO A 96 6.08 -12.52 -29.70
C PRO A 96 7.30 -13.37 -30.07
N PRO A 97 8.49 -13.10 -29.50
CA PRO A 97 9.66 -13.94 -29.71
C PRO A 97 9.38 -15.38 -29.25
N THR A 98 10.04 -16.35 -29.89
CA THR A 98 9.95 -17.76 -29.51
C THR A 98 10.54 -18.00 -28.13
N GLY A 99 9.90 -18.84 -27.31
CA GLY A 99 10.38 -19.17 -25.97
C GLY A 99 9.25 -19.44 -24.97
N LEU A 100 9.63 -19.63 -23.71
CA LEU A 100 8.73 -20.02 -22.61
C LEU A 100 7.50 -19.10 -22.50
N GLN A 101 7.70 -17.78 -22.60
CA GLN A 101 6.64 -16.80 -22.42
C GLN A 101 5.56 -16.92 -23.51
N ARG A 102 5.96 -17.11 -24.78
CA ARG A 102 5.02 -17.32 -25.89
C ARG A 102 4.23 -18.62 -25.70
N ASN A 103 4.86 -19.68 -25.23
CA ASN A 103 4.18 -20.95 -24.96
C ASN A 103 3.14 -20.78 -23.85
N LEU A 104 3.52 -20.16 -22.72
CA LEU A 104 2.60 -19.87 -21.62
C LEU A 104 1.39 -19.03 -22.05
N LEU A 105 1.61 -18.00 -22.89
CA LEU A 105 0.50 -17.20 -23.43
C LEU A 105 -0.38 -18.01 -24.38
N THR A 106 0.22 -18.83 -25.25
CA THR A 106 -0.49 -19.68 -26.20
C THR A 106 -1.38 -20.70 -25.49
N ASP A 107 -0.91 -21.27 -24.37
CA ASP A 107 -1.67 -22.23 -23.59
C ASP A 107 -2.79 -21.56 -22.77
N ASP A 108 -2.58 -20.34 -22.26
CA ASP A 108 -3.65 -19.55 -21.65
C ASP A 108 -4.72 -19.14 -22.68
N MET A 109 -4.33 -18.77 -23.90
CA MET A 109 -5.26 -18.47 -25.01
C MET A 109 -6.09 -19.69 -25.43
N LYS A 110 -5.47 -20.88 -25.55
CA LYS A 110 -6.19 -22.15 -25.77
C LYS A 110 -7.16 -22.47 -24.63
N THR A 111 -6.77 -22.19 -23.39
CA THR A 111 -7.64 -22.40 -22.20
C THR A 111 -8.90 -21.54 -22.24
N HIS A 112 -8.85 -20.38 -22.91
CA HIS A 112 -9.98 -19.50 -23.14
C HIS A 112 -10.64 -19.69 -24.52
N SER A 113 -10.33 -20.79 -25.23
CA SER A 113 -10.88 -21.12 -26.55
C SER A 113 -10.70 -20.03 -27.62
N VAL A 114 -9.57 -19.30 -27.59
CA VAL A 114 -9.27 -18.27 -28.60
C VAL A 114 -8.91 -18.92 -29.94
N GLU A 115 -9.77 -18.71 -30.95
CA GLU A 115 -9.53 -19.13 -32.32
C GLU A 115 -8.35 -18.39 -32.97
N ASN A 116 -7.72 -19.00 -33.98
CA ASN A 116 -6.62 -18.42 -34.77
C ASN A 116 -5.47 -17.79 -33.94
N THR A 117 -5.13 -18.37 -32.79
CA THR A 117 -4.12 -17.86 -31.84
C THR A 117 -2.82 -17.37 -32.52
N ASN A 118 -2.27 -18.12 -33.48
CA ASN A 118 -1.03 -17.73 -34.17
C ASN A 118 -1.17 -16.49 -35.07
N GLU A 119 -2.31 -16.35 -35.76
CA GLU A 119 -2.61 -15.18 -36.59
C GLU A 119 -2.79 -13.93 -35.72
N LEU A 120 -3.53 -14.08 -34.61
CA LEU A 120 -3.74 -13.01 -33.64
C LEU A 120 -2.40 -12.55 -33.04
N LEU A 121 -1.56 -13.49 -32.59
CA LEU A 121 -0.22 -13.18 -32.05
C LEU A 121 0.72 -12.56 -33.09
N ALA A 122 0.56 -12.85 -34.38
CA ALA A 122 1.35 -12.25 -35.45
C ALA A 122 0.86 -10.83 -35.85
N SER A 123 -0.30 -10.41 -35.37
CA SER A 123 -0.88 -9.10 -35.71
C SER A 123 -0.07 -7.94 -35.10
N PRO A 124 0.29 -6.90 -35.88
CA PRO A 124 1.00 -5.71 -35.36
C PRO A 124 0.12 -4.83 -34.46
N ASN A 125 -1.17 -5.16 -34.30
CA ASN A 125 -2.06 -4.54 -33.32
C ASN A 125 -1.99 -5.21 -31.94
N THR A 126 -1.12 -6.21 -31.76
CA THR A 126 -0.98 -6.97 -30.51
C THR A 126 0.48 -7.10 -30.06
N SER A 127 0.68 -7.34 -28.77
CA SER A 127 2.00 -7.69 -28.22
C SER A 127 1.85 -8.61 -27.02
N LEU A 128 2.79 -9.53 -26.87
CA LEU A 128 3.03 -10.21 -25.60
C LEU A 128 3.73 -9.26 -24.64
N VAL A 129 3.26 -9.20 -23.41
CA VAL A 129 3.87 -8.43 -22.32
C VAL A 129 4.01 -9.27 -21.06
N LEU A 130 4.94 -8.85 -20.21
CA LEU A 130 5.05 -9.29 -18.84
C LEU A 130 4.30 -8.29 -17.97
N VAL A 131 3.41 -8.79 -17.12
CA VAL A 131 2.73 -7.98 -16.11
C VAL A 131 3.19 -8.35 -14.73
N ARG A 132 3.51 -7.36 -13.89
CA ARG A 132 3.95 -7.58 -12.52
C ARG A 132 3.39 -6.55 -11.55
N SER A 133 3.17 -6.97 -10.32
CA SER A 133 2.75 -6.11 -9.21
C SER A 133 3.25 -6.68 -7.89
N TYR A 134 3.10 -5.91 -6.82
CA TYR A 134 3.54 -6.23 -5.47
C TYR A 134 2.38 -6.06 -4.50
N LEU A 135 1.89 -7.18 -3.96
CA LEU A 135 0.83 -7.19 -2.97
C LEU A 135 1.40 -6.78 -1.60
N PRO A 136 0.94 -5.66 -1.00
CA PRO A 136 1.49 -5.17 0.27
C PRO A 136 1.13 -6.07 1.46
N PRO A 137 1.80 -5.91 2.61
CA PRO A 137 1.37 -6.50 3.88
C PRO A 137 -0.07 -6.10 4.23
N GLY A 138 -0.86 -7.06 4.72
CA GLY A 138 -2.24 -6.80 5.15
C GLY A 138 -3.24 -6.47 4.03
N VAL A 139 -2.87 -6.58 2.74
CA VAL A 139 -3.78 -6.42 1.60
C VAL A 139 -4.99 -7.35 1.75
N GLN A 140 -6.17 -6.86 1.39
CA GLN A 140 -7.40 -7.64 1.41
C GLN A 140 -7.85 -8.02 -0.01
N LYS A 141 -8.66 -9.07 -0.10
CA LYS A 141 -9.37 -9.42 -1.34
C LYS A 141 -10.29 -8.27 -1.76
N GLY A 142 -10.22 -7.86 -3.02
CA GLY A 142 -10.90 -6.69 -3.57
C GLY A 142 -10.05 -5.42 -3.60
N ASP A 143 -8.85 -5.43 -3.02
CA ASP A 143 -8.01 -4.24 -2.95
C ASP A 143 -7.46 -3.89 -4.34
N PRO A 144 -7.58 -2.61 -4.77
CA PRO A 144 -7.03 -2.16 -6.04
C PRO A 144 -5.51 -2.11 -5.95
N ILE A 145 -4.85 -2.61 -6.99
CA ILE A 145 -3.40 -2.57 -7.16
C ILE A 145 -3.05 -1.96 -8.52
N ASP A 146 -1.99 -1.16 -8.53
CA ASP A 146 -1.35 -0.76 -9.78
C ASP A 146 -0.57 -1.95 -10.34
N VAL A 147 -0.47 -2.06 -11.67
CA VAL A 147 0.24 -3.16 -12.34
C VAL A 147 1.19 -2.59 -13.39
N GLU A 148 2.45 -2.96 -13.29
CA GLU A 148 3.48 -2.60 -14.26
C GLU A 148 3.42 -3.55 -15.45
N VAL A 149 3.58 -2.99 -16.66
CA VAL A 149 3.53 -3.71 -17.94
C VAL A 149 4.83 -3.47 -18.70
N LEU A 150 5.48 -4.55 -19.14
CA LEU A 150 6.81 -4.53 -19.76
C LEU A 150 6.84 -5.43 -20.99
N THR A 151 7.41 -4.97 -22.11
CA THR A 151 7.74 -5.87 -23.22
C THR A 151 8.98 -6.73 -22.89
N PRO A 152 9.05 -8.00 -23.31
CA PRO A 152 10.26 -8.82 -23.19
C PRO A 152 11.48 -8.22 -23.92
N SER A 153 12.70 -8.56 -23.46
CA SER A 153 13.98 -8.02 -23.93
C SER A 153 14.32 -8.24 -25.41
N HIS A 154 13.53 -9.03 -26.15
CA HIS A 154 13.67 -9.29 -27.58
C HIS A 154 12.37 -9.03 -28.37
N SER A 155 11.43 -8.29 -27.77
CA SER A 155 10.24 -7.82 -28.49
C SER A 155 10.62 -6.77 -29.54
N LYS A 156 9.91 -6.75 -30.66
CA LYS A 156 10.01 -5.70 -31.69
C LYS A 156 8.92 -4.62 -31.53
N THR A 157 8.12 -4.72 -30.46
CA THR A 157 7.07 -3.74 -30.13
C THR A 157 7.72 -2.39 -29.84
N THR A 158 7.21 -1.35 -30.49
CA THR A 158 7.77 0.01 -30.46
C THR A 158 7.04 0.92 -29.47
N SER A 159 5.79 0.62 -29.14
CA SER A 159 5.02 1.33 -28.11
C SER A 159 3.91 0.45 -27.53
N LEU A 160 3.53 0.72 -26.28
CA LEU A 160 2.33 0.20 -25.62
C LEU A 160 1.18 1.23 -25.56
N ARG A 161 1.33 2.37 -26.24
CA ARG A 161 0.32 3.44 -26.33
C ARG A 161 -0.96 2.94 -26.99
N SER A 162 -2.10 3.46 -26.53
CA SER A 162 -3.46 2.98 -26.87
C SER A 162 -3.73 1.51 -26.45
N GLY A 163 -2.76 0.82 -25.87
CA GLY A 163 -2.82 -0.61 -25.58
C GLY A 163 -3.83 -0.94 -24.49
N TRP A 164 -4.65 -1.96 -24.75
CA TRP A 164 -5.54 -2.57 -23.76
C TRP A 164 -5.00 -3.92 -23.32
N LEU A 165 -4.75 -4.11 -22.03
CA LEU A 165 -4.39 -5.39 -21.46
C LEU A 165 -5.65 -6.24 -21.28
N LEU A 166 -5.69 -7.41 -21.93
CA LEU A 166 -6.75 -8.39 -21.70
C LEU A 166 -6.70 -8.97 -20.29
N LYS A 167 -7.86 -9.42 -19.80
CA LYS A 167 -8.04 -9.95 -18.45
C LYS A 167 -7.05 -11.06 -18.10
N THR A 168 -6.07 -10.73 -17.26
CA THR A 168 -4.92 -11.58 -16.95
C THR A 168 -4.99 -12.10 -15.51
N ARG A 169 -4.60 -13.37 -15.32
CA ARG A 169 -4.52 -14.06 -14.03
C ARG A 169 -3.09 -14.03 -13.49
N MET A 170 -2.82 -13.19 -12.50
CA MET A 170 -1.50 -13.03 -11.89
C MET A 170 -1.32 -14.00 -10.70
N ARG A 171 -0.12 -14.54 -10.57
CA ARG A 171 0.22 -15.56 -9.55
C ARG A 171 1.50 -15.19 -8.81
N GLU A 172 1.64 -15.66 -7.57
CA GLU A 172 2.86 -15.49 -6.79
C GLU A 172 4.06 -16.19 -7.46
N VAL A 173 5.21 -15.51 -7.47
CA VAL A 173 6.47 -16.07 -7.98
C VAL A 173 7.37 -16.45 -6.80
N THR A 174 7.32 -17.72 -6.41
CA THR A 174 8.21 -18.30 -5.40
C THR A 174 9.27 -19.16 -6.09
N LEU A 175 10.55 -18.77 -5.97
CA LEU A 175 11.67 -19.59 -6.45
C LEU A 175 11.91 -20.75 -5.48
N ILE A 176 11.26 -21.89 -5.74
CA ILE A 176 11.58 -23.18 -5.13
C ILE A 176 11.88 -24.15 -6.26
N ASN A 177 13.07 -24.76 -6.25
CA ASN A 177 13.51 -25.79 -7.20
C ASN A 177 13.19 -25.46 -8.68
N ASN A 178 13.56 -24.26 -9.11
CA ASN A 178 13.49 -23.78 -10.50
C ASN A 178 12.11 -23.92 -11.19
N SER A 179 11.02 -24.04 -10.42
CA SER A 179 9.68 -24.32 -10.92
C SER A 179 8.64 -23.42 -10.25
N ILE A 180 7.86 -22.70 -11.07
CA ILE A 180 6.87 -21.71 -10.61
C ILE A 180 5.69 -22.44 -9.95
N HIS A 181 5.74 -22.57 -8.63
CA HIS A 181 4.70 -23.21 -7.83
C HIS A 181 3.76 -22.18 -7.19
N SER A 182 2.74 -21.76 -7.95
CA SER A 182 1.51 -21.23 -7.34
C SER A 182 0.30 -21.62 -8.19
N ALA A 183 -0.53 -22.53 -7.67
CA ALA A 183 -1.76 -22.95 -8.35
C ALA A 183 -2.88 -21.90 -8.23
N HIS A 184 -2.80 -21.00 -7.25
CA HIS A 184 -3.84 -20.03 -6.93
C HIS A 184 -3.59 -18.69 -7.63
N VAL A 185 -4.68 -18.05 -8.05
CA VAL A 185 -4.64 -16.72 -8.66
C VAL A 185 -4.61 -15.68 -7.53
N SER A 186 -3.49 -14.98 -7.39
CA SER A 186 -3.28 -13.99 -6.33
C SER A 186 -3.89 -12.63 -6.68
N ALA A 187 -3.94 -12.27 -7.96
CA ALA A 187 -4.58 -11.05 -8.45
C ALA A 187 -5.14 -11.21 -9.88
N LEU A 188 -6.12 -10.38 -10.25
CA LEU A 188 -6.55 -10.18 -11.63
C LEU A 188 -6.21 -8.78 -12.10
N VAL A 189 -6.01 -8.57 -13.39
CA VAL A 189 -5.81 -7.24 -13.99
C VAL A 189 -6.40 -7.17 -15.38
N GLU A 190 -6.97 -6.03 -15.74
CA GLU A 190 -7.49 -5.69 -17.07
C GLU A 190 -7.51 -4.16 -17.22
N GLY A 191 -7.29 -3.63 -18.43
CA GLY A 191 -7.53 -2.20 -18.70
C GLY A 191 -6.50 -1.51 -19.59
N PRO A 192 -6.62 -0.17 -19.74
CA PRO A 192 -5.74 0.62 -20.58
C PRO A 192 -4.35 0.76 -19.95
N ILE A 193 -3.33 0.69 -20.79
CA ILE A 193 -1.94 0.87 -20.41
C ILE A 193 -1.54 2.33 -20.61
N LEU A 194 -0.90 2.90 -19.59
CA LEU A 194 -0.30 4.22 -19.64
C LEU A 194 1.22 4.07 -19.81
N PRO A 195 1.80 4.35 -20.98
CA PRO A 195 3.25 4.30 -21.18
C PRO A 195 3.98 5.24 -20.21
N GLN A 196 5.17 4.85 -19.76
CA GLN A 196 5.97 5.69 -18.85
C GLN A 196 6.31 7.05 -19.49
N SER A 197 6.34 7.15 -20.82
CA SER A 197 6.63 8.39 -21.55
C SER A 197 5.58 9.49 -21.35
N LEU A 198 4.35 9.14 -20.96
CA LEU A 198 3.32 10.10 -20.54
C LEU A 198 3.74 10.89 -19.29
N PHE A 199 4.64 10.34 -18.47
CA PHE A 199 5.03 10.89 -17.17
C PHE A 199 6.51 11.30 -17.10
N LYS A 200 7.40 10.54 -17.76
CA LYS A 200 8.85 10.77 -17.82
C LYS A 200 9.30 11.53 -19.08
N GLY A 201 8.40 11.78 -20.03
CA GLY A 201 8.73 12.35 -21.34
C GLY A 201 9.30 11.32 -22.33
N THR A 202 9.70 11.78 -23.52
CA THR A 202 10.10 10.93 -24.65
C THR A 202 11.61 10.82 -24.85
N GLY A 203 12.41 11.10 -23.81
CA GLY A 203 13.87 11.11 -23.88
C GLY A 203 14.51 9.72 -24.02
N ASP A 204 13.83 8.68 -23.51
CA ASP A 204 14.22 7.28 -23.66
C ASP A 204 13.10 6.49 -24.38
N PRO A 205 13.38 5.85 -25.54
CA PRO A 205 12.46 4.93 -26.21
C PRO A 205 11.91 3.80 -25.32
N THR A 206 12.63 3.35 -24.28
CA THR A 206 12.09 2.30 -23.38
C THR A 206 10.84 2.76 -22.61
N PHE A 207 10.62 4.07 -22.47
CA PHE A 207 9.41 4.59 -21.82
C PHE A 207 8.14 4.45 -22.67
N GLU A 208 8.24 4.13 -23.98
CA GLU A 208 7.09 3.73 -24.81
C GLU A 208 6.76 2.24 -24.66
N THR A 209 7.76 1.38 -24.38
CA THR A 209 7.61 -0.09 -24.27
C THR A 209 7.43 -0.58 -22.84
N ARG A 210 7.37 0.35 -21.88
CA ARG A 210 7.03 0.13 -20.47
C ARG A 210 5.84 1.00 -20.09
N GLY A 211 4.93 0.49 -19.28
CA GLY A 211 3.76 1.23 -18.82
C GLY A 211 3.19 0.75 -17.50
N VAL A 212 2.09 1.37 -17.09
CA VAL A 212 1.36 1.05 -15.86
C VAL A 212 -0.14 1.04 -16.12
N ILE A 213 -0.86 0.15 -15.44
CA ILE A 213 -2.32 0.14 -15.35
C ILE A 213 -2.67 0.61 -13.94
N LEU A 214 -3.32 1.77 -13.83
CA LEU A 214 -3.60 2.40 -12.53
C LEU A 214 -4.90 1.86 -11.92
N GLY A 215 -4.81 1.27 -10.72
CA GLY A 215 -5.95 0.89 -9.88
C GLY A 215 -6.88 -0.20 -10.39
N ARG A 216 -6.61 -0.81 -11.56
CA ARG A 216 -7.47 -1.85 -12.17
C ARG A 216 -6.97 -3.27 -11.98
N GLY A 217 -5.81 -3.46 -11.36
CA GLY A 217 -5.51 -4.74 -10.74
C GLY A 217 -6.38 -4.91 -9.50
N GLU A 218 -6.85 -6.12 -9.21
CA GLU A 218 -7.64 -6.45 -8.02
C GLU A 218 -6.99 -7.65 -7.31
N SER A 219 -6.65 -7.50 -6.03
CA SER A 219 -6.19 -8.62 -5.23
C SER A 219 -7.30 -9.66 -5.07
N ARG A 220 -7.00 -10.93 -5.39
CA ARG A 220 -7.89 -12.07 -5.11
C ARG A 220 -7.56 -12.76 -3.78
N TYR A 221 -6.54 -12.27 -3.08
CA TYR A 221 -5.99 -12.85 -1.87
C TYR A 221 -6.03 -11.83 -0.71
N SER A 222 -6.55 -12.26 0.44
CA SER A 222 -6.36 -11.55 1.71
C SER A 222 -5.12 -12.11 2.38
N ARG A 223 -4.12 -11.25 2.64
CA ARG A 223 -2.88 -11.67 3.31
C ARG A 223 -3.06 -11.61 4.83
N PRO A 224 -2.97 -12.74 5.56
CA PRO A 224 -3.00 -12.70 7.01
C PRO A 224 -1.75 -11.99 7.52
N LEU A 225 -1.93 -11.13 8.52
CA LEU A 225 -0.86 -10.64 9.38
C LEU A 225 -0.81 -11.52 10.63
N GLY A 226 0.31 -11.55 11.33
CA GLY A 226 0.42 -12.33 12.55
C GLY A 226 1.65 -12.05 13.37
N LEU A 227 1.73 -12.77 14.48
CA LEU A 227 2.88 -12.85 15.37
C LEU A 227 3.30 -14.32 15.50
N ALA A 228 4.54 -14.62 15.16
CA ALA A 228 5.17 -15.88 15.53
C ALA A 228 5.70 -15.76 16.97
N VAL A 229 5.31 -16.67 17.86
CA VAL A 229 5.87 -16.75 19.22
C VAL A 229 7.27 -17.34 19.13
N ARG A 230 8.25 -16.75 19.83
CA ARG A 230 9.63 -17.25 19.85
C ARG A 230 9.68 -18.67 20.45
N PRO A 231 10.63 -19.53 20.05
CA PRO A 231 10.73 -20.91 20.53
C PRO A 231 10.69 -21.04 22.05
N ASP A 232 11.43 -20.18 22.75
CA ASP A 232 11.60 -20.20 24.21
C ASP A 232 10.31 -19.93 24.97
N PHE A 233 9.35 -19.22 24.36
CA PHE A 233 8.07 -18.85 24.94
C PHE A 233 6.88 -19.62 24.33
N LYS A 234 7.15 -20.63 23.49
CA LYS A 234 6.15 -21.37 22.73
C LYS A 234 5.25 -22.21 23.65
N SER A 235 4.06 -21.71 23.96
CA SER A 235 3.01 -22.51 24.59
C SER A 235 1.60 -22.00 24.25
N VAL A 236 0.60 -22.88 24.33
CA VAL A 236 -0.82 -22.51 24.21
C VAL A 236 -1.22 -21.46 25.26
N LYS A 237 -0.65 -21.51 26.46
CA LYS A 237 -0.89 -20.55 27.54
C LYS A 237 -0.33 -19.18 27.19
N THR A 238 0.90 -19.12 26.65
CA THR A 238 1.55 -17.89 26.22
C THR A 238 0.80 -17.25 25.06
N SER A 239 0.51 -17.99 23.99
CA SER A 239 -0.21 -17.45 22.83
C SER A 239 -1.63 -16.96 23.20
N THR A 240 -2.30 -17.65 24.10
CA THR A 240 -3.60 -17.20 24.66
C THR A 240 -3.47 -15.94 25.52
N ARG A 241 -2.43 -15.80 26.37
CA ARG A 241 -2.19 -14.57 27.17
C ARG A 241 -1.89 -13.37 26.27
N ILE A 242 -1.05 -13.55 25.23
CA ILE A 242 -0.72 -12.52 24.24
C ILE A 242 -1.99 -12.08 23.49
N ALA A 243 -2.73 -13.03 22.91
CA ALA A 243 -3.98 -12.72 22.21
C ALA A 243 -5.01 -12.04 23.13
N GLY A 244 -5.09 -12.47 24.40
CA GLY A 244 -5.92 -11.82 25.43
C GLY A 244 -5.57 -10.35 25.65
N ALA A 245 -4.28 -10.03 25.80
CA ALA A 245 -3.80 -8.65 25.96
C ALA A 245 -4.11 -7.78 24.72
N ILE A 246 -3.85 -8.30 23.51
CA ILE A 246 -4.20 -7.61 22.26
C ILE A 246 -5.71 -7.35 22.18
N ASN A 247 -6.54 -8.35 22.50
CA ASN A 247 -8.00 -8.26 22.43
C ASN A 247 -8.63 -7.34 23.50
N GLN A 248 -7.90 -7.06 24.59
CA GLN A 248 -8.27 -6.02 25.56
C GLN A 248 -8.06 -4.61 24.98
N ARG A 249 -6.98 -4.37 24.24
CA ARG A 249 -6.67 -3.08 23.61
C ARG A 249 -7.40 -2.83 22.28
N PHE A 250 -7.52 -3.87 21.46
CA PHE A 250 -8.09 -3.82 20.11
C PHE A 250 -9.26 -4.79 19.97
N HIS A 251 -10.40 -4.28 19.52
CA HIS A 251 -11.62 -5.06 19.39
C HIS A 251 -12.55 -4.42 18.37
N LYS A 252 -13.42 -5.23 17.78
CA LYS A 252 -14.48 -4.82 16.87
C LYS A 252 -15.85 -5.07 17.52
N PHE A 253 -16.80 -4.20 17.24
CA PHE A 253 -18.20 -4.41 17.59
C PHE A 253 -18.85 -5.22 16.47
N GLY A 254 -18.95 -6.55 16.67
CA GLY A 254 -19.75 -7.40 15.80
C GLY A 254 -21.26 -7.20 16.05
N THR A 255 -22.10 -7.86 15.27
CA THR A 255 -23.57 -7.71 15.25
C THR A 255 -24.27 -7.91 16.61
N SER A 256 -23.60 -8.47 17.61
CA SER A 256 -24.15 -8.65 18.98
C SER A 256 -23.10 -8.74 20.10
N LYS A 257 -21.79 -8.78 19.78
CA LYS A 257 -20.71 -9.01 20.76
C LYS A 257 -19.43 -8.27 20.37
N ARG A 258 -18.63 -7.93 21.38
CA ARG A 258 -17.24 -7.49 21.22
C ARG A 258 -16.40 -8.69 20.77
N VAL A 259 -15.77 -8.58 19.60
CA VAL A 259 -14.90 -9.61 19.02
C VAL A 259 -13.46 -9.08 19.02
N GLY A 260 -12.51 -9.92 19.42
CA GLY A 260 -11.08 -9.60 19.39
C GLY A 260 -10.50 -9.69 17.97
N ILE A 261 -9.40 -8.99 17.72
CA ILE A 261 -8.68 -9.02 16.43
C ILE A 261 -7.57 -10.09 16.37
N ALA A 262 -7.17 -10.63 17.52
CA ALA A 262 -6.08 -11.60 17.64
C ALA A 262 -6.63 -13.00 17.92
N ASN A 263 -6.26 -13.96 17.08
CA ASN A 263 -6.69 -15.35 17.15
C ASN A 263 -5.47 -16.29 17.24
N PRO A 264 -5.22 -16.96 18.39
CA PRO A 264 -4.13 -17.92 18.52
C PRO A 264 -4.51 -19.22 17.77
N THR A 265 -4.08 -19.35 16.52
CA THR A 265 -4.39 -20.53 15.69
C THR A 265 -3.47 -21.71 16.00
N ARG A 266 -2.29 -21.46 16.59
CA ARG A 266 -1.34 -22.47 17.08
C ARG A 266 -0.67 -21.99 18.38
N ASP A 267 0.04 -22.90 19.04
CA ASP A 267 0.91 -22.61 20.19
C ASP A 267 2.04 -21.61 19.86
N ASN A 268 2.48 -21.58 18.59
CA ASN A 268 3.54 -20.70 18.09
C ASN A 268 3.05 -19.56 17.17
N PHE A 269 1.75 -19.40 16.95
CA PHE A 269 1.25 -18.44 15.96
C PHE A 269 -0.07 -17.79 16.37
N ILE A 270 -0.10 -16.47 16.30
CA ILE A 270 -1.28 -15.63 16.53
C ILE A 270 -1.59 -14.89 15.23
N GLU A 271 -2.75 -15.17 14.65
CA GLU A 271 -3.27 -14.46 13.50
C GLU A 271 -3.85 -13.11 13.94
N LEU A 272 -3.59 -12.06 13.16
CA LEU A 272 -4.05 -10.69 13.42
C LEU A 272 -4.93 -10.20 12.29
N GLU A 273 -6.17 -9.83 12.63
CA GLU A 273 -7.05 -9.12 11.72
C GLU A 273 -6.71 -7.62 11.72
N LEU A 274 -6.45 -7.04 10.54
CA LEU A 274 -6.09 -5.63 10.41
C LEU A 274 -7.25 -4.72 10.87
N VAL A 275 -6.92 -3.67 11.61
CA VAL A 275 -7.86 -2.60 12.00
C VAL A 275 -7.83 -1.52 10.92
N ASN A 276 -9.00 -1.10 10.43
CA ASN A 276 -9.11 -0.25 9.23
C ASN A 276 -8.35 1.08 9.34
N ALA A 277 -8.32 1.70 10.53
CA ALA A 277 -7.54 2.92 10.80
C ALA A 277 -6.06 2.78 10.43
N TYR A 278 -5.45 1.60 10.66
CA TYR A 278 -4.03 1.36 10.36
C TYR A 278 -3.78 0.81 8.95
N ARG A 279 -4.79 0.75 8.08
CA ARG A 279 -4.66 0.13 6.75
C ARG A 279 -3.62 0.80 5.85
N ARG A 280 -3.28 2.06 6.11
CA ARG A 280 -2.20 2.80 5.43
C ARG A 280 -0.86 2.79 6.18
N ASN A 281 -0.83 2.29 7.41
CA ASN A 281 0.37 2.22 8.26
C ASN A 281 0.42 0.90 9.05
N VAL A 282 0.47 -0.22 8.31
CA VAL A 282 0.62 -1.58 8.87
C VAL A 282 1.86 -1.72 9.76
N PRO A 283 3.01 -1.08 9.48
CA PRO A 283 4.14 -1.05 10.42
C PRO A 283 3.77 -0.45 11.78
N ARG A 284 3.05 0.68 11.81
CA ARG A 284 2.56 1.25 13.08
C ARG A 284 1.65 0.27 13.83
N PHE A 285 0.70 -0.36 13.15
CA PHE A 285 -0.21 -1.33 13.78
C PHE A 285 0.55 -2.42 14.55
N LEU A 286 1.58 -2.98 13.91
CA LEU A 286 2.40 -4.03 14.50
C LEU A 286 3.31 -3.47 15.61
N ASN A 287 3.89 -2.28 15.45
CA ASN A 287 4.68 -1.63 16.50
C ASN A 287 3.83 -1.35 17.76
N VAL A 288 2.59 -0.90 17.61
CA VAL A 288 1.67 -0.62 18.73
C VAL A 288 1.21 -1.92 19.39
N ILE A 289 0.92 -2.97 18.61
CA ILE A 289 0.65 -4.31 19.16
C ILE A 289 1.86 -4.85 19.92
N GLN A 290 3.06 -4.74 19.35
CA GLN A 290 4.30 -5.15 19.96
C GLN A 290 4.60 -4.41 21.27
N ALA A 291 4.21 -3.14 21.37
CA ALA A 291 4.38 -2.31 22.57
C ALA A 291 3.39 -2.62 23.72
N ILE A 292 2.42 -3.52 23.53
CA ILE A 292 1.50 -3.96 24.61
C ILE A 292 2.28 -4.84 25.59
N ASN A 293 1.99 -4.68 26.89
CA ASN A 293 2.50 -5.57 27.93
C ASN A 293 1.50 -6.70 28.25
N VAL A 294 2.02 -7.91 28.42
CA VAL A 294 1.31 -9.08 28.91
C VAL A 294 1.56 -9.21 30.41
N GLY A 295 0.49 -9.30 31.20
CA GLY A 295 0.58 -9.52 32.65
C GLY A 295 0.87 -8.28 33.52
N GLU A 296 0.92 -7.08 32.94
CA GLU A 296 1.12 -5.82 33.69
C GLU A 296 0.00 -5.57 34.72
N SER A 297 0.38 -5.37 35.97
CA SER A 297 -0.53 -4.95 37.04
C SER A 297 -0.85 -3.45 36.99
N GLN A 298 -1.92 -3.04 37.67
CA GLN A 298 -2.33 -1.62 37.70
C GLN A 298 -1.26 -0.70 38.33
N ALA A 299 -0.55 -1.17 39.36
CA ALA A 299 0.53 -0.41 40.00
C ALA A 299 1.73 -0.22 39.06
N GLU A 300 2.14 -1.28 38.35
CA GLU A 300 3.22 -1.20 37.34
C GLU A 300 2.83 -0.28 36.18
N ARG A 301 1.57 -0.30 35.74
CA ARG A 301 1.08 0.63 34.71
C ARG A 301 1.19 2.08 35.14
N ILE A 302 0.79 2.42 36.37
CA ILE A 302 0.88 3.79 36.90
C ILE A 302 2.34 4.26 36.92
N ASN A 303 3.26 3.42 37.41
CA ASN A 303 4.69 3.73 37.40
C ASN A 303 5.23 3.89 35.97
N ARG A 304 4.81 3.04 35.02
CA ARG A 304 5.21 3.14 33.62
C ARG A 304 4.68 4.41 32.95
N LEU A 305 3.45 4.83 33.23
CA LEU A 305 2.88 6.08 32.71
C LEU A 305 3.74 7.29 33.10
N GLN A 306 4.22 7.38 34.35
CA GLN A 306 5.14 8.44 34.79
C GLN A 306 6.47 8.43 34.03
N VAL A 307 7.06 7.25 33.81
CA VAL A 307 8.31 7.11 33.03
C VAL A 307 8.09 7.46 31.55
N LEU A 308 6.94 7.12 30.99
CA LEU A 308 6.58 7.44 29.60
C LEU A 308 6.28 8.93 29.41
N GLU A 309 5.72 9.62 30.41
CA GLU A 309 5.53 11.08 30.38
C GLU A 309 6.86 11.82 30.26
N ALA A 310 7.86 11.46 31.06
CA ALA A 310 9.21 12.02 30.94
C ALA A 310 9.85 11.70 29.57
N LYS A 311 9.75 10.44 29.10
CA LYS A 311 10.31 10.03 27.80
C LYS A 311 9.59 10.61 26.58
N LEU A 312 8.33 11.02 26.72
CA LEU A 312 7.57 11.63 25.62
C LEU A 312 8.09 13.03 25.31
N LEU A 313 8.48 13.79 26.34
CA LEU A 313 8.95 15.17 26.21
C LEU A 313 10.40 15.27 25.70
N GLU A 314 11.14 14.16 25.69
CA GLU A 314 12.49 14.05 25.13
C GLU A 314 12.44 13.59 23.65
N PRO A 315 12.84 14.42 22.66
CA PRO A 315 12.63 14.13 21.23
C PRO A 315 13.17 12.78 20.76
N THR A 316 14.32 12.36 21.29
CA THR A 316 14.98 11.10 20.92
C THR A 316 14.24 9.86 21.39
N SER A 317 13.43 9.94 22.45
CA SER A 317 12.58 8.85 22.94
C SER A 317 11.08 9.03 22.66
N ALA A 318 10.66 10.22 22.23
CA ALA A 318 9.26 10.58 21.97
C ALA A 318 8.51 9.57 21.09
N LYS A 319 9.14 9.10 20.01
CA LYS A 319 8.59 8.07 19.10
C LYS A 319 8.15 6.80 19.84
N ASN A 320 9.07 6.24 20.62
CA ASN A 320 8.85 4.97 21.31
C ASN A 320 7.90 5.16 22.51
N ALA A 321 8.01 6.29 23.20
CA ALA A 321 7.09 6.65 24.27
C ALA A 321 5.65 6.78 23.77
N ALA A 322 5.43 7.48 22.65
CA ALA A 322 4.12 7.64 22.05
C ALA A 322 3.50 6.30 21.60
N LEU A 323 4.29 5.39 21.03
CA LEU A 323 3.83 4.04 20.67
C LEU A 323 3.42 3.21 21.90
N GLU A 324 4.20 3.27 23.00
CA GLU A 324 3.84 2.61 24.26
C GLU A 324 2.61 3.22 24.94
N LEU A 325 2.43 4.54 24.85
CA LEU A 325 1.24 5.25 25.34
C LEU A 325 0.01 4.87 24.49
N GLU A 326 0.12 4.84 23.16
CA GLU A 326 -0.94 4.35 22.27
C GLU A 326 -1.32 2.89 22.57
N ALA A 327 -0.34 2.03 22.89
CA ALA A 327 -0.55 0.65 23.27
C ALA A 327 -1.30 0.50 24.61
N ILE A 328 -1.11 1.42 25.56
CA ILE A 328 -1.94 1.52 26.78
C ILE A 328 -3.38 1.93 26.42
N GLY A 329 -3.54 2.87 25.49
CA GLY A 329 -4.85 3.41 25.11
C GLY A 329 -5.31 4.51 26.05
N LYS A 330 -6.58 4.49 26.47
CA LYS A 330 -7.28 5.62 27.11
C LYS A 330 -6.56 6.20 28.35
N ASP A 331 -5.92 5.38 29.17
CA ASP A 331 -5.22 5.82 30.39
C ASP A 331 -4.04 6.78 30.07
N SER A 332 -3.54 6.79 28.83
CA SER A 332 -2.40 7.60 28.38
C SER A 332 -2.76 8.96 27.80
N VAL A 333 -4.03 9.21 27.46
CA VAL A 333 -4.45 10.36 26.63
C VAL A 333 -4.01 11.69 27.23
N ARG A 334 -4.10 11.86 28.57
CA ARG A 334 -3.65 13.08 29.26
C ARG A 334 -2.15 13.37 29.08
N ILE A 335 -1.31 12.34 28.96
CA ILE A 335 0.14 12.47 28.77
C ILE A 335 0.44 12.86 27.32
N LEU A 336 -0.22 12.23 26.35
CA LEU A 336 -0.06 12.62 24.94
C LEU A 336 -0.56 14.05 24.69
N MET A 337 -1.61 14.48 25.41
CA MET A 337 -2.10 15.87 25.39
C MET A 337 -1.08 16.90 25.92
N SER A 338 -0.17 16.53 26.84
CA SER A 338 0.91 17.44 27.26
C SER A 338 2.01 17.54 26.20
N GLY A 339 2.31 16.44 25.50
CA GLY A 339 3.22 16.43 24.35
C GLY A 339 2.77 17.32 23.18
N LEU A 340 1.46 17.52 22.98
CA LEU A 340 0.95 18.51 22.01
C LEU A 340 1.37 19.97 22.31
N GLN A 341 1.67 20.28 23.58
CA GLN A 341 2.10 21.62 24.01
C GLN A 341 3.61 21.83 23.93
N SER A 342 4.38 20.82 23.48
CA SER A 342 5.83 20.93 23.34
C SER A 342 6.23 21.97 22.30
N SER A 343 7.33 22.69 22.53
CA SER A 343 7.97 23.53 21.52
C SER A 343 8.67 22.71 20.43
N ASP A 344 9.00 21.45 20.71
CA ASP A 344 9.65 20.55 19.76
C ASP A 344 8.65 19.90 18.77
N PRO A 345 8.90 19.96 17.44
CA PRO A 345 7.99 19.41 16.44
C PRO A 345 7.94 17.88 16.41
N GLU A 346 9.02 17.18 16.78
CA GLU A 346 9.09 15.71 16.82
C GLU A 346 8.22 15.18 17.98
N VAL A 347 8.30 15.81 19.16
CA VAL A 347 7.43 15.54 20.31
C VAL A 347 5.96 15.81 19.99
N ARG A 348 5.63 16.98 19.40
CA ARG A 348 4.25 17.30 18.99
C ARG A 348 3.72 16.28 17.98
N PHE A 349 4.53 15.94 16.98
CA PHE A 349 4.14 15.00 15.92
C PHE A 349 3.77 13.63 16.47
N TYR A 350 4.68 12.96 17.19
CA TYR A 350 4.40 11.61 17.68
C TYR A 350 3.24 11.58 18.68
N SER A 351 3.09 12.64 19.48
CA SER A 351 1.95 12.80 20.40
C SER A 351 0.62 12.90 19.65
N ALA A 352 0.56 13.76 18.63
CA ALA A 352 -0.63 13.96 17.81
C ALA A 352 -0.95 12.72 16.95
N GLU A 353 0.06 12.05 16.40
CA GLU A 353 -0.11 10.83 15.63
C GLU A 353 -0.75 9.73 16.50
N ALA A 354 -0.24 9.51 17.72
CA ALA A 354 -0.81 8.53 18.65
C ALA A 354 -2.26 8.86 19.08
N LEU A 355 -2.56 10.14 19.30
CA LEU A 355 -3.91 10.61 19.61
C LEU A 355 -4.89 10.40 18.44
N ALA A 356 -4.45 10.62 17.20
CA ALA A 356 -5.26 10.41 16.00
C ALA A 356 -5.63 8.93 15.76
N TYR A 357 -4.69 7.99 15.94
CA TYR A 357 -5.01 6.55 15.89
C TYR A 357 -5.88 6.06 17.07
N MET A 358 -6.08 6.90 18.09
CA MET A 358 -7.07 6.71 19.16
C MET A 358 -8.36 7.51 18.96
N ASP A 359 -8.52 8.19 17.83
CA ASP A 359 -9.68 9.02 17.45
C ASP A 359 -9.96 10.17 18.43
N ILE A 360 -8.90 10.85 18.89
CA ILE A 360 -8.98 12.02 19.76
C ILE A 360 -8.90 13.31 18.93
N GLN A 361 -9.97 14.11 18.95
CA GLN A 361 -10.15 15.32 18.11
C GLN A 361 -8.98 16.33 18.20
N GLU A 362 -8.37 16.48 19.38
CA GLU A 362 -7.32 17.46 19.63
C GLU A 362 -6.02 17.17 18.84
N ALA A 363 -5.90 15.98 18.26
CA ALA A 363 -4.82 15.63 17.33
C ALA A 363 -4.90 16.37 15.98
N ALA A 364 -6.11 16.71 15.51
CA ALA A 364 -6.32 17.09 14.11
C ALA A 364 -5.61 18.40 13.73
N THR A 365 -5.76 19.46 14.54
CA THR A 365 -5.13 20.76 14.26
C THR A 365 -3.60 20.70 14.30
N PRO A 366 -2.94 20.09 15.31
CA PRO A 366 -1.49 19.85 15.29
C PRO A 366 -1.03 19.04 14.07
N LEU A 367 -1.72 17.96 13.70
CA LEU A 367 -1.35 17.17 12.51
C LEU A 367 -1.50 17.95 11.22
N GLY A 368 -2.53 18.79 11.09
CA GLY A 368 -2.70 19.69 9.96
C GLY A 368 -1.53 20.65 9.81
N ALA A 369 -1.17 21.36 10.90
CA ALA A 369 -0.03 22.27 10.90
C ALA A 369 1.30 21.56 10.56
N ILE A 370 1.51 20.35 11.09
CA ILE A 370 2.71 19.54 10.83
C ILE A 370 2.75 19.05 9.39
N ALA A 371 1.62 18.66 8.80
CA ALA A 371 1.55 18.26 7.39
C ALA A 371 1.88 19.41 6.43
N GLU A 372 1.53 20.65 6.79
CA GLU A 372 1.92 21.85 6.06
C GLU A 372 3.45 22.05 6.12
N THR A 373 4.00 22.23 7.33
CA THR A 373 5.35 22.77 7.52
C THR A 373 6.49 21.73 7.54
N HIS A 374 6.22 20.47 7.88
CA HIS A 374 7.24 19.43 8.10
C HIS A 374 7.11 18.30 7.06
N ILE A 375 7.94 18.35 6.02
CA ILE A 375 7.93 17.37 4.91
C ILE A 375 8.21 15.94 5.39
N GLU A 376 9.09 15.81 6.39
CA GLU A 376 9.46 14.58 7.09
C GLU A 376 8.28 13.83 7.71
N PHE A 377 7.29 14.56 8.22
CA PHE A 377 6.14 14.05 8.94
C PHE A 377 4.86 14.06 8.09
N ARG A 378 4.83 14.84 7.01
CA ARG A 378 3.67 15.07 6.13
C ARG A 378 2.92 13.81 5.72
N TRP A 379 3.62 12.78 5.26
CA TRP A 379 2.99 11.52 4.84
C TRP A 379 2.29 10.81 6.01
N TYR A 380 2.93 10.78 7.18
CA TYR A 380 2.38 10.15 8.38
C TYR A 380 1.21 10.97 8.95
N ALA A 381 1.34 12.29 8.99
CA ALA A 381 0.30 13.19 9.50
C ALA A 381 -0.98 13.13 8.65
N LEU A 382 -0.87 13.13 7.32
CA LEU A 382 -2.02 12.98 6.41
C LEU A 382 -2.69 11.60 6.53
N ASN A 383 -1.90 10.53 6.74
CA ASN A 383 -2.45 9.18 6.98
C ASN A 383 -3.11 9.05 8.36
N ALA A 384 -2.60 9.74 9.38
CA ALA A 384 -3.22 9.78 10.70
C ALA A 384 -4.55 10.56 10.65
N LEU A 385 -4.59 11.70 9.96
CA LEU A 385 -5.82 12.46 9.70
C LEU A 385 -6.86 11.67 8.88
N SER A 386 -6.45 10.91 7.86
CA SER A 386 -7.39 10.08 7.08
C SER A 386 -7.93 8.87 7.87
N ALA A 387 -7.21 8.44 8.91
CA ALA A 387 -7.62 7.36 9.80
C ALA A 387 -8.62 7.79 10.90
N MET A 388 -8.72 9.10 11.21
CA MET A 388 -9.65 9.65 12.20
C MET A 388 -11.09 9.63 11.68
N ALA A 389 -12.02 9.15 12.50
CA ALA A 389 -13.46 9.20 12.24
C ALA A 389 -14.05 10.56 12.65
N ASP A 390 -13.46 11.24 13.64
CA ASP A 390 -13.90 12.58 14.06
C ASP A 390 -13.86 13.63 12.92
N MET A 391 -14.71 14.65 13.01
CA MET A 391 -14.87 15.66 11.96
C MET A 391 -13.79 16.75 11.95
N SER A 392 -13.12 17.00 13.08
CA SER A 392 -11.96 17.91 13.13
C SER A 392 -10.87 17.56 12.12
N ALA A 393 -10.69 16.27 11.82
CA ALA A 393 -9.75 15.81 10.81
C ALA A 393 -10.17 16.21 9.38
N LEU A 394 -11.48 16.27 9.10
CA LEU A 394 -11.99 16.77 7.82
C LEU A 394 -11.76 18.28 7.69
N ASP A 395 -11.94 19.05 8.76
CA ASP A 395 -11.65 20.48 8.76
C ASP A 395 -10.16 20.73 8.50
N ALA A 396 -9.28 20.05 9.24
CA ALA A 396 -7.83 20.12 9.07
C ALA A 396 -7.39 19.75 7.65
N LEU A 397 -7.88 18.63 7.10
CA LEU A 397 -7.58 18.21 5.72
C LEU A 397 -8.16 19.17 4.67
N SER A 398 -9.33 19.76 4.90
CA SER A 398 -9.92 20.72 3.97
C SER A 398 -9.10 22.01 3.87
N GLY A 399 -8.49 22.46 4.98
CA GLY A 399 -7.57 23.61 4.98
C GLY A 399 -6.32 23.36 4.15
N LEU A 400 -5.78 22.14 4.19
CA LEU A 400 -4.58 21.73 3.44
C LEU A 400 -4.79 21.67 1.91
N LEU A 401 -6.04 21.70 1.42
CA LEU A 401 -6.33 21.87 -0.02
C LEU A 401 -5.87 23.25 -0.54
N ASP A 402 -5.75 24.25 0.33
CA ASP A 402 -5.33 25.61 -0.01
C ASP A 402 -3.81 25.82 0.16
N SER A 403 -3.04 24.80 0.54
CA SER A 403 -1.57 24.86 0.70
C SER A 403 -0.85 25.33 -0.56
N ASP A 404 0.29 26.02 -0.43
CA ASP A 404 1.17 26.32 -1.58
C ASP A 404 1.87 25.05 -2.12
N SER A 405 2.08 24.04 -1.27
CA SER A 405 2.75 22.78 -1.64
C SER A 405 1.84 21.87 -2.45
N ALA A 406 2.24 21.56 -3.69
CA ALA A 406 1.52 20.63 -4.56
C ALA A 406 1.37 19.23 -3.94
N GLU A 407 2.40 18.77 -3.19
CA GLU A 407 2.33 17.50 -2.46
C GLU A 407 1.31 17.56 -1.31
N THR A 408 1.29 18.67 -0.56
CA THR A 408 0.36 18.82 0.57
C THR A 408 -1.08 18.86 0.08
N ARG A 409 -1.37 19.66 -0.96
CA ARG A 409 -2.71 19.75 -1.58
C ARG A 409 -3.21 18.41 -2.11
N TYR A 410 -2.42 17.70 -2.90
CA TYR A 410 -2.83 16.40 -3.43
C TYR A 410 -2.84 15.31 -2.34
N GLY A 411 -1.96 15.40 -1.35
CA GLY A 411 -1.97 14.54 -0.17
C GLY A 411 -3.26 14.70 0.65
N ALA A 412 -3.68 15.94 0.88
CA ALA A 412 -4.94 16.28 1.55
C ALA A 412 -6.17 15.82 0.76
N PHE A 413 -6.18 16.04 -0.56
CA PHE A 413 -7.21 15.49 -1.45
C PHE A 413 -7.34 13.97 -1.32
N ARG A 414 -6.22 13.22 -1.37
CA ARG A 414 -6.23 11.76 -1.20
C ARG A 414 -6.69 11.34 0.19
N ALA A 415 -6.25 12.04 1.24
CA ALA A 415 -6.67 11.77 2.61
C ALA A 415 -8.18 11.97 2.80
N LEU A 416 -8.75 13.04 2.23
CA LEU A 416 -10.20 13.28 2.18
C LEU A 416 -10.91 12.18 1.40
N TYR A 417 -10.40 11.77 0.24
CA TYR A 417 -11.02 10.72 -0.57
C TYR A 417 -11.01 9.36 0.16
N GLU A 418 -9.91 9.01 0.82
CA GLU A 418 -9.81 7.76 1.57
C GLU A 418 -10.71 7.72 2.80
N ARG A 419 -10.94 8.88 3.44
CA ARG A 419 -11.86 9.02 4.58
C ARG A 419 -13.33 9.07 4.14
N SER A 420 -13.66 9.81 3.08
CA SER A 420 -15.02 10.00 2.59
C SER A 420 -15.03 10.44 1.11
N PRO A 421 -15.20 9.50 0.15
CA PRO A 421 -15.28 9.79 -1.28
C PRO A 421 -16.36 10.80 -1.68
N ASP A 422 -17.48 10.82 -0.95
CA ASP A 422 -18.66 11.66 -1.22
C ASP A 422 -18.57 13.06 -0.57
N SER A 423 -17.45 13.36 0.07
CA SER A 423 -17.18 14.61 0.78
C SER A 423 -17.43 15.83 -0.11
N PRO A 424 -18.15 16.87 0.39
CA PRO A 424 -18.51 18.05 -0.41
C PRO A 424 -17.30 18.84 -0.92
N TYR A 425 -16.15 18.72 -0.24
CA TYR A 425 -14.90 19.41 -0.58
C TYR A 425 -14.17 18.82 -1.80
N ILE A 426 -14.49 17.57 -2.18
CA ILE A 426 -13.78 16.81 -3.22
C ILE A 426 -14.73 16.11 -4.19
N ARG A 427 -15.90 16.71 -4.45
CA ARG A 427 -16.86 16.17 -5.43
C ARG A 427 -16.25 16.19 -6.83
N GLY A 428 -16.22 15.03 -7.44
CA GLY A 428 -15.78 14.83 -8.81
C GLY A 428 -16.86 14.23 -9.69
N GLU A 429 -16.50 13.99 -10.94
CA GLU A 429 -17.31 13.34 -11.96
C GLU A 429 -16.49 12.23 -12.64
N GLY A 430 -17.12 11.08 -12.88
CA GLY A 430 -16.52 10.00 -13.67
C GLY A 430 -16.66 10.32 -15.15
N LEU A 431 -15.56 10.31 -15.90
CA LEU A 431 -15.50 10.62 -17.33
C LEU A 431 -14.71 9.53 -18.05
N SER A 432 -15.31 8.89 -19.07
CA SER A 432 -14.65 7.86 -19.88
C SER A 432 -14.03 6.75 -19.01
N ASP A 433 -12.70 6.72 -18.86
CA ASP A 433 -11.95 5.74 -18.07
C ASP A 433 -11.31 6.32 -16.78
N PHE A 434 -11.58 7.59 -16.44
CA PHE A 434 -10.97 8.36 -15.35
C PHE A 434 -11.98 9.15 -14.47
N ASN A 435 -11.47 9.80 -13.41
CA ASN A 435 -12.24 10.74 -12.59
C ASN A 435 -11.67 12.16 -12.71
N PHE A 436 -12.54 13.16 -12.81
CA PHE A 436 -12.17 14.57 -12.84
C PHE A 436 -12.70 15.29 -11.60
N TYR A 437 -11.85 16.10 -10.97
CA TYR A 437 -12.15 16.87 -9.78
C TYR A 437 -11.78 18.34 -10.01
N SER A 438 -12.68 19.25 -9.62
CA SER A 438 -12.43 20.70 -9.67
C SER A 438 -12.68 21.28 -8.29
N ILE A 439 -11.61 21.73 -7.64
CA ILE A 439 -11.56 22.16 -6.24
C ILE A 439 -11.30 23.67 -6.22
N PRO A 440 -12.24 24.49 -5.75
CA PRO A 440 -12.01 25.92 -5.61
C PRO A 440 -11.03 26.17 -4.45
N VAL A 441 -9.88 26.77 -4.77
CA VAL A 441 -8.85 27.19 -3.80
C VAL A 441 -8.51 28.67 -4.03
N LYS A 442 -7.87 29.29 -3.03
CA LYS A 442 -7.38 30.67 -3.09
C LYS A 442 -5.89 30.74 -3.45
N SER A 443 -5.13 29.68 -3.18
CA SER A 443 -3.72 29.55 -3.56
C SER A 443 -3.51 29.38 -5.07
N ARG A 444 -2.24 29.35 -5.48
CA ARG A 444 -1.85 29.37 -6.90
C ARG A 444 -2.49 28.23 -7.69
N PRO A 445 -3.10 28.47 -8.86
CA PRO A 445 -3.81 27.44 -9.60
C PRO A 445 -2.87 26.34 -10.07
N MET A 446 -3.28 25.09 -9.90
CA MET A 446 -2.54 23.93 -10.41
C MET A 446 -3.44 22.82 -10.96
N VAL A 447 -2.90 22.03 -11.88
CA VAL A 447 -3.50 20.78 -12.36
C VAL A 447 -2.61 19.63 -11.90
N HIS A 448 -3.19 18.67 -11.19
CA HIS A 448 -2.53 17.44 -10.78
C HIS A 448 -3.01 16.25 -11.60
N LEU A 449 -2.06 15.42 -12.03
CA LEU A 449 -2.28 14.18 -12.77
C LEU A 449 -1.75 13.00 -11.95
N SER A 450 -2.62 12.07 -11.55
CA SER A 450 -2.22 10.90 -10.76
C SER A 450 -1.34 9.90 -11.54
N MET A 451 -0.35 9.35 -10.83
CA MET A 451 0.47 8.22 -11.28
C MET A 451 0.24 6.95 -10.44
N SER A 452 -0.80 6.90 -9.60
CA SER A 452 -0.97 5.80 -8.64
C SER A 452 -2.41 5.57 -8.20
N ARG A 453 -2.77 4.31 -7.94
CA ARG A 453 -4.06 3.78 -7.45
C ARG A 453 -5.28 4.04 -8.33
N ARG A 454 -5.21 4.98 -9.28
CA ARG A 454 -6.34 5.41 -10.12
C ARG A 454 -5.94 6.45 -11.17
N PRO A 455 -6.59 6.44 -12.35
CA PRO A 455 -6.58 7.57 -13.26
C PRO A 455 -7.51 8.67 -12.72
N GLU A 456 -6.91 9.75 -12.23
CA GLU A 456 -7.65 10.94 -11.78
C GLU A 456 -6.89 12.23 -12.09
N ILE A 457 -7.67 13.29 -12.36
CA ILE A 457 -7.21 14.64 -12.65
C ILE A 457 -7.81 15.56 -11.60
N VAL A 458 -6.97 16.30 -10.88
CA VAL A 458 -7.43 17.22 -9.84
C VAL A 458 -7.00 18.64 -10.18
N VAL A 459 -8.00 19.48 -10.48
CA VAL A 459 -7.82 20.91 -10.76
C VAL A 459 -8.03 21.68 -9.47
N PHE A 460 -6.99 22.37 -9.00
CA PHE A 460 -7.03 23.28 -7.86
C PHE A 460 -7.07 24.70 -8.39
N GLY A 461 -8.23 25.36 -8.31
CA GLY A 461 -8.43 26.74 -8.76
C GLY A 461 -9.63 26.90 -9.71
N GLY A 462 -10.29 28.07 -9.65
CA GLY A 462 -11.56 28.29 -10.35
C GLY A 462 -11.48 28.69 -11.84
N ASP A 463 -10.36 29.26 -12.29
CA ASP A 463 -10.24 29.84 -13.64
C ASP A 463 -8.94 29.43 -14.35
N ILE A 464 -8.69 28.12 -14.42
CA ILE A 464 -7.59 27.57 -15.21
C ILE A 464 -8.03 27.47 -16.67
N ARG A 465 -7.27 28.12 -17.57
CA ARG A 465 -7.52 28.23 -19.01
C ARG A 465 -6.35 27.72 -19.83
N ILE A 466 -6.68 27.14 -20.98
CA ILE A 466 -5.75 26.72 -22.03
C ILE A 466 -6.03 27.59 -23.27
N GLN A 467 -5.01 28.32 -23.72
CA GLN A 467 -5.04 29.27 -24.81
C GLN A 467 -3.83 29.03 -25.73
N PRO A 468 -3.89 28.03 -26.62
CA PRO A 468 -2.82 27.77 -27.57
C PRO A 468 -2.84 28.81 -28.69
N LYS A 469 -1.64 29.15 -29.21
CA LYS A 469 -1.51 30.06 -30.36
C LYS A 469 -1.86 29.36 -31.67
N ASP A 470 -1.40 28.13 -31.79
CA ASP A 470 -1.68 27.20 -32.89
C ASP A 470 -2.51 26.02 -32.34
N PHE A 471 -2.35 24.82 -32.90
CA PHE A 471 -3.01 23.60 -32.42
C PHE A 471 -2.26 22.93 -31.25
N LEU A 472 -2.98 22.14 -30.45
CA LEU A 472 -2.41 21.18 -29.50
C LEU A 472 -2.86 19.76 -29.85
N TYR A 473 -1.98 18.78 -29.63
CA TYR A 473 -2.35 17.36 -29.67
C TYR A 473 -2.62 16.84 -28.26
N ALA A 474 -3.77 16.21 -28.07
CA ALA A 474 -4.01 15.32 -26.93
C ALA A 474 -3.48 13.91 -27.24
N SER A 475 -3.56 13.47 -28.50
CA SER A 475 -2.91 12.25 -29.00
C SER A 475 -2.64 12.36 -30.50
N LYS A 476 -2.19 11.27 -31.15
CA LYS A 476 -2.07 11.22 -32.62
C LYS A 476 -3.43 11.36 -33.32
N GLN A 477 -4.52 11.05 -32.63
CA GLN A 477 -5.88 11.01 -33.18
C GLN A 477 -6.72 12.20 -32.71
N ILE A 478 -6.40 12.81 -31.56
CA ILE A 478 -7.16 13.93 -30.97
C ILE A 478 -6.37 15.24 -31.05
N MET A 479 -6.91 16.19 -31.81
CA MET A 479 -6.35 17.53 -32.05
C MET A 479 -7.28 18.62 -31.51
N ILE A 480 -6.71 19.66 -30.94
CA ILE A 480 -7.39 20.79 -30.29
C ILE A 480 -6.97 22.08 -31.00
N ASN A 481 -7.92 22.74 -31.67
CA ASN A 481 -7.68 23.95 -32.45
C ASN A 481 -8.38 25.15 -31.83
N PRO A 482 -7.72 26.31 -31.69
CA PRO A 482 -8.41 27.57 -31.39
C PRO A 482 -9.32 27.96 -32.57
N THR A 483 -10.50 28.48 -32.28
CA THR A 483 -11.44 29.01 -33.27
C THR A 483 -11.38 30.54 -33.31
N ALA A 484 -11.88 31.14 -34.40
CA ALA A 484 -11.97 32.60 -34.53
C ALA A 484 -12.80 33.25 -33.41
N ASP A 485 -13.77 32.52 -32.86
CA ASP A 485 -14.66 32.96 -31.77
C ASP A 485 -14.02 32.83 -30.36
N GLY A 486 -12.72 32.51 -30.28
CA GLY A 486 -12.00 32.33 -29.01
C GLY A 486 -12.34 31.06 -28.24
N GLN A 487 -13.00 30.09 -28.89
CA GLN A 487 -13.31 28.76 -28.34
C GLN A 487 -12.27 27.73 -28.79
N LEU A 488 -12.31 26.54 -28.20
CA LEU A 488 -11.48 25.40 -28.59
C LEU A 488 -12.36 24.36 -29.30
N ARG A 489 -11.96 23.94 -30.51
CA ARG A 489 -12.55 22.81 -31.23
C ARG A 489 -11.67 21.58 -31.02
N VAL A 490 -12.22 20.57 -30.33
CA VAL A 490 -11.63 19.24 -30.20
C VAL A 490 -12.12 18.37 -31.35
N SER A 491 -11.19 17.70 -32.03
CA SER A 491 -11.45 16.85 -33.19
C SER A 491 -10.78 15.50 -32.99
N HIS A 492 -11.52 14.41 -33.17
CA HIS A 492 -11.00 13.04 -33.08
C HIS A 492 -11.15 12.35 -34.44
N PHE A 493 -10.01 11.99 -35.03
CA PHE A 493 -9.89 11.36 -36.33
C PHE A 493 -9.42 9.91 -36.16
N GLN A 494 -10.25 8.94 -36.55
CA GLN A 494 -9.92 7.51 -36.48
C GLN A 494 -10.08 6.86 -37.86
N PRO A 495 -9.05 6.14 -38.38
CA PRO A 495 -9.14 5.46 -39.67
C PRO A 495 -10.37 4.52 -39.77
N GLY A 496 -11.18 4.71 -40.80
CA GLY A 496 -12.36 3.88 -41.06
C GLY A 496 -13.58 4.15 -40.17
N LYS A 497 -13.57 5.21 -39.35
CA LYS A 497 -14.72 5.66 -38.55
C LYS A 497 -15.15 7.08 -38.94
N GLN A 498 -16.30 7.51 -38.42
CA GLN A 498 -16.78 8.87 -38.55
C GLN A 498 -16.00 9.81 -37.61
N ASP A 499 -15.56 10.95 -38.13
CA ASP A 499 -14.90 12.01 -37.34
C ASP A 499 -15.83 12.54 -36.25
N LEU A 500 -15.30 12.67 -35.03
CA LEU A 500 -16.03 13.23 -33.89
C LEU A 500 -15.50 14.63 -33.57
N PHE A 501 -16.42 15.55 -33.29
CA PHE A 501 -16.09 16.94 -32.96
C PHE A 501 -16.83 17.39 -31.71
N ALA A 502 -16.14 18.15 -30.86
CA ALA A 502 -16.72 18.91 -29.77
C ALA A 502 -16.15 20.33 -29.78
N THR A 503 -16.91 21.29 -29.25
CA THR A 503 -16.45 22.66 -29.07
C THR A 503 -16.69 23.08 -27.63
N CYS A 504 -15.71 23.75 -27.02
CA CYS A 504 -15.78 24.21 -25.64
C CYS A 504 -15.11 25.58 -25.46
N ASP A 505 -15.37 26.22 -24.32
CA ASP A 505 -14.56 27.37 -23.91
C ASP A 505 -13.13 26.96 -23.53
N THR A 506 -12.29 27.94 -23.22
CA THR A 506 -10.86 27.75 -22.92
C THR A 506 -10.60 27.15 -21.54
N ARG A 507 -11.59 26.92 -20.67
CA ARG A 507 -11.35 26.40 -19.31
C ARG A 507 -10.94 24.93 -19.35
N VAL A 508 -10.00 24.54 -18.50
CA VAL A 508 -9.51 23.15 -18.38
C VAL A 508 -10.65 22.16 -18.17
N ALA A 509 -11.61 22.47 -17.28
CA ALA A 509 -12.76 21.61 -17.03
C ALA A 509 -13.62 21.38 -18.28
N SER A 510 -13.82 22.42 -19.11
CA SER A 510 -14.58 22.33 -20.36
C SER A 510 -13.81 21.52 -21.42
N LEU A 511 -12.50 21.70 -21.51
CA LEU A 511 -11.64 20.95 -22.44
C LEU A 511 -11.55 19.46 -22.08
N VAL A 512 -11.40 19.12 -20.80
CA VAL A 512 -11.39 17.71 -20.34
C VAL A 512 -12.70 17.02 -20.71
N LYS A 513 -13.85 17.69 -20.52
CA LYS A 513 -15.17 17.20 -20.95
C LYS A 513 -15.28 17.03 -22.46
N ALA A 514 -14.76 17.98 -23.24
CA ALA A 514 -14.80 17.92 -24.69
C ALA A 514 -13.94 16.76 -25.24
N ILE A 515 -12.75 16.53 -24.68
CA ILE A 515 -11.89 15.39 -25.02
C ILE A 515 -12.59 14.06 -24.66
N ALA A 516 -13.18 13.95 -23.47
CA ALA A 516 -13.96 12.77 -23.10
C ALA A 516 -15.20 12.55 -24.01
N THR A 517 -15.85 13.62 -24.44
CA THR A 517 -17.03 13.56 -25.33
C THR A 517 -16.69 13.03 -26.72
N VAL A 518 -15.50 13.35 -27.26
CA VAL A 518 -15.03 12.75 -28.53
C VAL A 518 -14.43 11.36 -28.34
N GLY A 519 -14.45 10.79 -27.13
CA GLY A 519 -13.96 9.43 -26.85
C GLY A 519 -12.50 9.34 -26.41
N GLY A 520 -11.88 10.45 -25.99
CA GLY A 520 -10.57 10.44 -25.34
C GLY A 520 -10.61 9.88 -23.91
N GLY A 521 -9.48 9.37 -23.46
CA GLY A 521 -9.28 8.82 -22.11
C GLY A 521 -8.18 9.55 -21.32
N TYR A 522 -7.80 8.95 -20.19
CA TYR A 522 -6.84 9.55 -19.26
C TYR A 522 -5.50 9.92 -19.91
N SER A 523 -4.96 9.04 -20.76
CA SER A 523 -3.71 9.24 -21.48
C SER A 523 -3.71 10.50 -22.35
N ASP A 524 -4.84 10.79 -23.00
CA ASP A 524 -4.99 11.92 -23.90
C ASP A 524 -5.02 13.23 -23.12
N ILE A 525 -5.63 13.23 -21.93
CA ILE A 525 -5.59 14.40 -21.04
C ILE A 525 -4.17 14.63 -20.52
N VAL A 526 -3.48 13.59 -20.04
CA VAL A 526 -2.10 13.72 -19.54
C VAL A 526 -1.18 14.31 -20.62
N GLN A 527 -1.26 13.79 -21.84
CA GLN A 527 -0.49 14.30 -22.97
C GLN A 527 -0.92 15.72 -23.39
N CYS A 528 -2.22 16.03 -23.39
CA CYS A 528 -2.72 17.38 -23.64
C CYS A 528 -2.16 18.41 -22.64
N MET A 529 -2.18 18.09 -21.34
CA MET A 529 -1.72 19.00 -20.28
C MET A 529 -0.20 19.21 -20.34
N ASN A 530 0.57 18.14 -20.61
CA ASN A 530 2.01 18.24 -20.83
C ASN A 530 2.34 19.09 -22.07
N ASN A 531 1.61 18.91 -23.18
CA ASN A 531 1.80 19.72 -24.39
C ASN A 531 1.40 21.19 -24.17
N ALA A 532 0.32 21.45 -23.44
CA ALA A 532 -0.09 22.81 -23.08
C ALA A 532 0.95 23.50 -22.18
N LYS A 533 1.55 22.76 -21.21
CA LYS A 533 2.67 23.24 -20.39
C LYS A 533 3.88 23.61 -21.24
N SER A 534 4.33 22.69 -22.10
CA SER A 534 5.51 22.89 -22.97
C SER A 534 5.32 24.04 -23.97
N ALA A 535 4.09 24.27 -24.44
CA ALA A 535 3.75 25.38 -25.32
C ALA A 535 3.55 26.73 -24.59
N GLY A 536 3.62 26.77 -23.26
CA GLY A 536 3.28 27.96 -22.46
C GLY A 536 1.81 28.39 -22.61
N ALA A 537 0.93 27.44 -22.96
CA ALA A 537 -0.46 27.67 -23.33
C ALA A 537 -1.45 27.53 -22.16
N ILE A 538 -0.99 27.26 -20.94
CA ILE A 538 -1.83 27.08 -19.74
C ILE A 538 -1.43 28.08 -18.64
N ASN A 539 -2.41 28.70 -17.98
CA ASN A 539 -2.19 29.69 -16.91
C ASN A 539 -2.01 29.07 -15.50
N ALA A 540 -1.54 27.84 -15.40
CA ALA A 540 -1.38 27.10 -14.15
C ALA A 540 -0.22 26.11 -14.21
N GLU A 541 0.29 25.74 -13.03
CA GLU A 541 1.32 24.71 -12.92
C GLU A 541 0.71 23.31 -13.13
N VAL A 542 1.34 22.48 -13.95
CA VAL A 542 0.94 21.08 -14.16
C VAL A 542 1.94 20.16 -13.44
N PHE A 543 1.43 19.40 -12.48
CA PHE A 543 2.17 18.42 -11.68
C PHE A 543 1.74 16.99 -12.02
N VAL A 544 2.72 16.10 -12.15
CA VAL A 544 2.52 14.69 -12.45
C VAL A 544 2.98 13.88 -11.24
N GLY A 545 2.03 13.22 -10.57
CA GLY A 545 2.28 12.33 -9.42
C GLY A 545 2.97 12.96 -8.20
N ALA A 546 3.02 14.30 -8.10
CA ALA A 546 3.51 15.00 -6.91
C ALA A 546 2.69 14.56 -5.69
N ARG A 547 3.33 13.91 -4.71
CA ARG A 547 2.63 13.32 -3.56
C ARG A 547 3.61 13.12 -2.41
N PRO A 548 3.19 13.30 -1.15
CA PRO A 548 4.04 13.05 0.00
C PRO A 548 4.53 11.60 -0.02
N ARG A 549 5.77 11.40 0.39
CA ARG A 549 6.39 10.09 0.58
C ARG A 549 6.79 9.95 2.05
N PRO A 550 6.80 8.75 2.64
CA PRO A 550 7.42 8.56 3.94
C PRO A 550 8.90 8.94 3.84
N ALA A 551 9.35 9.86 4.69
CA ALA A 551 10.76 10.24 4.74
C ALA A 551 11.60 9.11 5.36
N TRP A 552 12.83 8.95 4.84
CA TRP A 552 13.74 7.88 5.28
C TRP A 552 14.30 8.16 6.70
N SER A 553 14.54 9.42 7.02
CA SER A 553 15.05 9.88 8.31
C SER A 553 14.62 11.33 8.59
N TYR A 554 14.56 11.70 9.86
CA TYR A 554 14.42 13.09 10.30
C TYR A 554 15.81 13.65 10.65
N ASP A 555 16.24 14.66 9.90
CA ASP A 555 17.49 15.37 10.15
C ASP A 555 17.23 16.51 11.14
N ARG A 556 17.79 16.37 12.34
CA ARG A 556 17.62 17.35 13.43
C ARG A 556 18.48 18.59 13.26
N GLU A 557 19.62 18.48 12.55
CA GLU A 557 20.54 19.60 12.34
C GLU A 557 19.97 20.55 11.27
N ARG A 558 19.48 19.98 10.16
CA ARG A 558 18.85 20.74 9.07
C ARG A 558 17.55 21.44 9.48
N SER A 559 16.83 20.90 10.47
CA SER A 559 15.57 21.46 10.96
C SER A 559 15.75 22.69 11.86
N ALA A 560 16.89 22.85 12.53
CA ALA A 560 17.20 24.05 13.32
C ALA A 560 17.41 25.29 12.41
N ASP A 561 18.09 25.08 11.28
CA ASP A 561 18.45 26.10 10.28
C ASP A 561 17.24 26.61 9.49
N ASN A 562 16.16 25.82 9.42
CA ASN A 562 14.98 26.09 8.59
C ASN A 562 14.06 27.18 9.14
N SER A 563 14.42 27.79 10.27
CA SER A 563 13.76 28.97 10.86
C SER A 563 14.04 30.28 10.12
N THR A 564 15.00 30.30 9.17
CA THR A 564 15.55 31.55 8.61
C THR A 564 15.76 31.57 7.07
N ARG A 565 15.07 30.72 6.29
CA ARG A 565 15.20 30.74 4.81
C ARG A 565 13.86 30.85 4.08
N GLU A 566 13.77 31.82 3.17
CA GLU A 566 12.68 31.89 2.19
C GLU A 566 12.74 30.69 1.24
N PHE A 567 11.61 30.03 1.03
CA PHE A 567 11.51 28.87 0.15
C PHE A 567 11.61 29.30 -1.32
N THR A 568 12.76 29.04 -1.95
CA THR A 568 12.89 29.11 -3.41
C THR A 568 12.43 27.78 -4.04
N ASN A 569 11.56 27.89 -5.05
CA ASN A 569 11.06 26.74 -5.80
C ASN A 569 12.16 26.10 -6.66
N ALA A 570 12.94 25.20 -6.08
CA ALA A 570 13.80 24.28 -6.81
C ALA A 570 13.22 22.86 -6.74
N ASN A 571 13.06 22.21 -7.88
CA ASN A 571 12.81 20.77 -7.92
C ASN A 571 13.95 20.06 -7.17
N PRO A 572 13.67 19.17 -6.19
CA PRO A 572 14.70 18.30 -5.67
C PRO A 572 15.12 17.34 -6.80
N GLU A 573 16.38 17.45 -7.22
CA GLU A 573 16.98 16.50 -8.16
C GLU A 573 16.92 15.08 -7.55
N VAL A 574 16.82 14.07 -8.42
CA VAL A 574 16.74 12.67 -8.02
C VAL A 574 18.12 12.22 -7.52
N GLY A 575 18.36 12.43 -6.23
CA GLY A 575 19.57 11.98 -5.56
C GLY A 575 19.65 10.46 -5.53
N SER A 576 20.62 9.90 -6.26
CA SER A 576 21.02 8.50 -6.17
C SER A 576 21.89 8.28 -4.93
N SER A 577 21.38 7.55 -3.95
CA SER A 577 22.19 6.98 -2.86
C SER A 577 21.87 5.49 -2.75
N ASP A 578 22.81 4.65 -3.18
CA ASP A 578 22.76 3.22 -2.93
C ASP A 578 22.93 2.96 -1.43
N ASP A 579 21.89 2.48 -0.77
CA ASP A 579 22.07 1.69 0.45
C ASP A 579 20.92 0.68 0.63
N SER A 580 21.28 -0.60 0.65
CA SER A 580 20.33 -1.71 0.46
C SER A 580 19.84 -2.31 1.78
N SER A 581 18.99 -1.58 2.52
CA SER A 581 18.17 -2.20 3.57
C SER A 581 16.89 -1.42 3.89
N GLY A 582 15.79 -2.13 4.24
CA GLY A 582 14.66 -1.52 4.98
C GLY A 582 13.48 -0.95 4.20
N PHE A 583 13.15 -1.43 3.00
CA PHE A 583 12.03 -0.86 2.21
C PHE A 583 10.63 -1.30 2.69
N ILE A 584 10.03 -0.55 3.64
CA ILE A 584 8.63 -0.73 4.07
C ILE A 584 7.94 0.64 4.19
N GLY A 585 7.36 1.17 3.10
CA GLY A 585 6.59 2.43 3.21
C GLY A 585 5.93 3.00 1.95
N SER A 586 6.57 2.94 0.77
CA SER A 586 5.99 3.50 -0.46
C SER A 586 5.48 2.41 -1.41
N ASP A 587 4.57 2.78 -2.33
CA ASP A 587 4.20 1.88 -3.44
C ASP A 587 5.48 1.54 -4.21
N PRO A 588 5.91 0.26 -4.30
CA PRO A 588 7.19 -0.09 -4.93
C PRO A 588 7.24 0.30 -6.42
N ILE A 589 6.08 0.33 -7.09
CA ILE A 589 5.92 0.78 -8.47
C ILE A 589 6.38 2.24 -8.69
N ALA A 590 6.37 3.07 -7.64
CA ALA A 590 6.78 4.48 -7.71
C ALA A 590 8.21 4.76 -7.20
N ALA A 591 8.96 3.73 -6.81
CA ALA A 591 10.20 3.92 -6.03
C ALA A 591 11.31 2.89 -6.32
N ILE A 592 11.26 2.18 -7.46
CA ILE A 592 12.36 1.31 -7.92
C ILE A 592 13.31 2.12 -8.81
N PRO A 593 14.59 2.32 -8.43
CA PRO A 593 15.62 2.79 -9.35
C PRO A 593 16.01 1.71 -10.37
N GLU A 594 16.62 2.11 -11.47
CA GLU A 594 16.87 1.25 -12.62
C GLU A 594 17.99 0.23 -12.36
N GLN A 595 17.64 -1.02 -12.09
CA GLN A 595 18.57 -2.14 -12.26
C GLN A 595 18.59 -2.58 -13.73
N GLY A 596 19.41 -1.88 -14.52
CA GLY A 596 19.82 -2.33 -15.85
C GLY A 596 20.72 -3.56 -15.71
N ASN A 597 20.18 -4.75 -15.94
CA ASN A 597 20.94 -5.99 -15.87
C ASN A 597 21.80 -6.19 -17.14
N ALA A 598 22.83 -5.37 -17.28
CA ALA A 598 23.89 -5.56 -18.26
C ALA A 598 25.03 -6.34 -17.60
N LEU A 599 25.14 -7.64 -17.89
CA LEU A 599 26.37 -8.37 -17.59
C LEU A 599 27.49 -7.77 -18.46
N ALA A 600 28.37 -7.00 -17.83
CA ALA A 600 29.67 -6.71 -18.43
C ALA A 600 30.44 -8.04 -18.59
N PRO A 601 31.08 -8.30 -19.74
CA PRO A 601 31.92 -9.49 -19.90
C PRO A 601 33.11 -9.40 -18.94
N ALA A 602 33.43 -10.52 -18.29
CA ALA A 602 34.55 -10.59 -17.35
C ALA A 602 35.86 -10.21 -18.05
N SER A 603 36.57 -9.24 -17.49
CA SER A 603 37.94 -8.91 -17.89
C SER A 603 38.84 -10.12 -17.66
N ALA A 604 39.54 -10.56 -18.71
CA ALA A 604 40.53 -11.61 -18.58
C ALA A 604 41.65 -11.16 -17.64
N VAL A 605 41.94 -11.99 -16.63
CA VAL A 605 43.13 -11.84 -15.79
C VAL A 605 44.27 -12.55 -16.52
N GLU A 606 45.29 -11.79 -16.92
CA GLU A 606 46.53 -12.36 -17.45
C GLU A 606 47.27 -13.10 -16.31
N PRO A 607 47.80 -14.31 -16.55
CA PRO A 607 48.58 -15.02 -15.54
C PRO A 607 50.02 -14.51 -15.50
N GLU A 608 50.50 -14.17 -14.31
CA GLU A 608 51.92 -13.95 -14.03
C GLU A 608 52.70 -15.24 -14.33
N GLN A 609 53.79 -15.13 -15.09
CA GLN A 609 54.73 -16.24 -15.32
C GLN A 609 56.02 -15.98 -14.52
N GLU A 610 56.30 -16.83 -13.54
CA GLU A 610 57.61 -16.86 -12.88
C GLU A 610 58.65 -17.51 -13.81
N GLU A 611 59.74 -16.78 -14.06
CA GLU A 611 60.89 -17.26 -14.81
C GLU A 611 61.91 -17.91 -13.85
N VAL A 612 62.34 -19.15 -14.15
CA VAL A 612 63.54 -19.75 -13.53
C VAL A 612 64.35 -20.49 -14.60
N LEU A 613 65.40 -19.81 -15.09
CA LEU A 613 66.71 -20.32 -15.57
C LEU A 613 66.72 -21.56 -16.51
N THR A 614 67.29 -21.50 -17.72
CA THR A 614 68.74 -21.33 -17.92
C THR A 614 69.16 -21.11 -19.39
N ASP A 615 70.10 -20.17 -19.57
CA ASP A 615 71.35 -20.24 -20.36
C ASP A 615 71.39 -20.27 -21.93
N GLN A 616 72.22 -19.35 -22.44
CA GLN A 616 72.99 -19.27 -23.70
C GLN A 616 72.33 -19.17 -25.10
N SER A 617 72.52 -17.96 -25.68
CA SER A 617 73.01 -17.68 -27.05
C SER A 617 72.38 -18.36 -28.29
N TYR A 618 71.75 -17.57 -29.16
CA TYR A 618 72.34 -17.22 -30.49
C TYR A 618 71.58 -16.06 -31.16
N THR A 619 72.32 -15.16 -31.81
CA THR A 619 71.86 -14.11 -32.74
C THR A 619 72.43 -14.41 -34.14
N PRO A 620 72.10 -13.70 -35.25
CA PRO A 620 70.90 -12.94 -35.66
C PRO A 620 70.49 -13.27 -37.14
N THR A 621 69.96 -12.27 -37.87
CA THR A 621 69.82 -12.04 -39.34
C THR A 621 68.40 -12.21 -39.90
N PHE A 622 67.74 -11.12 -40.33
CA PHE A 622 67.68 -10.50 -41.68
C PHE A 622 66.89 -11.39 -42.67
N ASP A 623 65.94 -10.89 -43.48
CA ASP A 623 65.62 -9.49 -43.88
C ASP A 623 64.25 -8.96 -43.38
#